data_AF-A0A930XQP8-F1
#
_entry.id   AF-A0A930XQP8-F1
#
_cell.length_a   1.000
_cell.length_b   1.000
_cell.length_c   1.000
_cell.angle_alpha   90.00
_cell.angle_beta   90.00
_cell.angle_gamma   90.00
#
_symmetry.space_group_name_H-M   'P 1'
#
loop_
_entity.id
_entity.type
_entity.pdbx_description
1 polymer ?
#
loop_
_entity_poly.entity_id
_entity_poly.type
_entity_poly.pdbx_seq_one_letter_code
_entity_poly.pdbx_strand_id
1 'polypeptide(L)'
;MSIFQRPRRVAIALRDNTLSEREKLNFLWVLFALSGIFGEESALVAIRALSSRYGLLLAVPWIILIWGTIASYRANRRGDNQNFIERFIGLTASLSVRAYLVYAILLIPIHVLSRLIFSSQFNVFPFLTNQLVVIGMTLYIYVRLKSLMVIAAGSRGQEGAPNSET
;
A
#
# COMPACT_ATOMS: atom_id res chain seq x y z
N MET A 1 -3.74 13.52 -14.77
CA MET A 1 -3.61 13.29 -13.32
C MET A 1 -2.27 12.64 -13.01
N SER A 2 -1.47 13.21 -12.10
CA SER A 2 -0.14 12.67 -11.76
C SER A 2 -0.21 11.70 -10.58
N ILE A 3 0.59 10.63 -10.61
CA ILE A 3 0.65 9.61 -9.55
C ILE A 3 1.10 10.16 -8.19
N PHE A 4 1.79 11.31 -8.20
CA PHE A 4 2.26 12.01 -7.01
C PHE A 4 1.15 12.81 -6.30
N GLN A 5 -0.03 12.92 -6.90
CA GLN A 5 -1.15 13.62 -6.27
C GLN A 5 -1.60 12.94 -4.98
N ARG A 6 -2.35 13.70 -4.15
CA ARG A 6 -2.85 13.20 -2.87
C ARG A 6 -3.76 11.98 -3.11
N PRO A 7 -3.60 10.86 -2.39
CA PRO A 7 -4.40 9.64 -2.61
C PRO A 7 -5.90 9.88 -2.50
N ARG A 8 -6.32 10.86 -1.69
CA ARG A 8 -7.71 11.31 -1.62
C ARG A 8 -8.23 11.90 -2.95
N ARG A 9 -7.40 12.65 -3.69
CA ARG A 9 -7.79 13.14 -5.02
C ARG A 9 -7.94 11.98 -5.99
N VAL A 10 -7.03 11.00 -5.95
CA VAL A 10 -7.13 9.77 -6.77
C VAL A 10 -8.42 9.01 -6.44
N ALA A 11 -8.77 8.88 -5.16
CA ALA A 11 -10.03 8.26 -4.75
C ALA A 11 -11.26 8.98 -5.31
N ILE A 12 -11.29 10.31 -5.27
CA ILE A 12 -12.38 11.11 -5.83
C ILE A 12 -12.43 10.94 -7.36
N ALA A 13 -11.28 11.01 -8.04
CA ALA A 13 -11.23 10.85 -9.49
C ALA A 13 -11.68 9.46 -9.97
N LEU A 14 -11.36 8.41 -9.19
CA LEU A 14 -11.84 7.04 -9.41
C LEU A 14 -13.33 6.88 -9.12
N ARG A 15 -13.88 7.58 -8.12
CA ARG A 15 -15.32 7.60 -7.83
C ARG A 15 -16.08 8.24 -8.98
N ASP A 16 -15.60 9.40 -9.42
CA ASP A 16 -16.26 10.23 -10.42
C ASP A 16 -15.93 9.77 -11.86
N ASN A 17 -15.19 8.66 -12.01
CA ASN A 17 -14.74 8.06 -13.27
C ASN A 17 -14.09 9.07 -14.24
N THR A 18 -13.29 9.99 -13.70
CA THR A 18 -12.63 11.07 -14.46
C THR A 18 -11.24 10.70 -14.96
N LEU A 19 -10.73 9.52 -14.59
CA LEU A 19 -9.44 9.01 -15.04
C LEU A 19 -9.58 8.30 -16.38
N SER A 20 -8.72 8.65 -17.33
CA SER A 20 -8.60 7.95 -18.60
C SER A 20 -7.96 6.56 -18.44
N GLU A 21 -8.26 5.63 -19.34
CA GLU A 21 -7.64 4.29 -19.36
C GLU A 21 -6.12 4.33 -19.42
N ARG A 22 -5.55 5.32 -20.11
CA ARG A 22 -4.09 5.55 -20.14
C ARG A 22 -3.53 5.85 -18.74
N GLU A 23 -4.24 6.62 -17.93
CA GLU A 23 -3.81 6.94 -16.56
C GLU A 23 -3.94 5.72 -15.65
N LYS A 24 -5.01 4.92 -15.79
CA LYS A 24 -5.20 3.64 -15.09
C LYS A 24 -4.06 2.67 -15.40
N LEU A 25 -3.69 2.56 -16.68
CA LEU A 25 -2.56 1.76 -17.12
C LEU A 25 -1.22 2.24 -16.52
N ASN A 26 -1.02 3.56 -16.41
CA ASN A 26 0.17 4.11 -15.75
C ASN A 26 0.25 3.74 -14.26
N PHE A 27 -0.87 3.71 -13.54
CA PHE A 27 -0.88 3.24 -12.14
C PHE A 27 -0.43 1.78 -12.04
N LEU A 28 -0.88 0.92 -12.97
CA LEU A 28 -0.45 -0.47 -13.03
C LEU A 28 1.05 -0.60 -13.31
N TRP A 29 1.58 0.13 -14.30
CA TRP A 29 3.01 0.14 -14.59
C TRP A 29 3.86 0.58 -13.40
N VAL A 30 3.38 1.56 -12.63
CA VAL A 30 4.07 1.99 -11.43
C VAL A 30 4.07 0.92 -10.35
N LEU A 31 2.99 0.15 -10.17
CA LEU A 31 3.02 -0.98 -9.25
C LEU A 31 4.03 -2.04 -9.67
N PHE A 32 4.12 -2.35 -10.98
CA PHE A 32 5.14 -3.28 -11.48
C PHE A 32 6.55 -2.75 -11.26
N ALA A 33 6.80 -1.47 -11.53
CA ALA A 33 8.10 -0.86 -11.27
C ALA A 33 8.47 -0.90 -9.77
N LEU A 34 7.52 -0.54 -8.89
CA LEU A 34 7.74 -0.61 -7.44
C LEU A 34 7.97 -2.04 -6.96
N SER A 35 7.23 -3.02 -7.48
CA SER A 35 7.45 -4.43 -7.17
C SER A 35 8.76 -4.97 -7.72
N GLY A 36 9.27 -4.43 -8.83
CA GLY A 36 10.59 -4.81 -9.34
C GLY A 36 11.75 -4.23 -8.50
N ILE A 37 11.59 -3.01 -7.98
CA ILE A 37 12.62 -2.32 -7.19
C ILE A 37 12.60 -2.76 -5.73
N PHE A 38 11.41 -2.88 -5.14
CA PHE A 38 11.19 -3.10 -3.71
C PHE A 38 10.45 -4.41 -3.40
N GLY A 39 10.21 -5.25 -4.40
CA GLY A 39 9.51 -6.52 -4.21
C GLY A 39 10.23 -7.37 -3.17
N GLU A 40 9.48 -7.84 -2.19
CA GLU A 40 10.00 -8.78 -1.21
C GLU A 40 10.16 -10.18 -1.81
N GLU A 41 10.94 -11.00 -1.11
CA GLU A 41 11.06 -12.43 -1.30
C GLU A 41 9.68 -13.07 -1.56
N SER A 42 9.63 -13.96 -2.56
CA SER A 42 8.37 -14.59 -2.98
C SER A 42 7.62 -15.25 -1.81
N ALA A 43 6.29 -15.39 -1.92
CA ALA A 43 5.48 -16.08 -0.91
C ALA A 43 6.03 -17.49 -0.59
N LEU A 44 6.62 -18.17 -1.58
CA LEU A 44 7.28 -19.46 -1.42
C LEU A 44 8.50 -19.38 -0.49
N VAL A 45 9.29 -18.32 -0.57
CA VAL A 45 10.43 -18.11 0.32
C VAL A 45 9.96 -17.78 1.73
N ALA A 46 8.91 -16.95 1.89
CA ALA A 46 8.31 -16.70 3.19
C ALA A 46 7.77 -17.98 3.85
N ILE A 47 7.09 -18.84 3.07
CA ILE A 47 6.59 -20.14 3.53
C ILE A 47 7.74 -21.08 3.92
N ARG A 48 8.81 -21.15 3.13
CA ARG A 48 9.99 -21.96 3.47
C ARG A 48 10.70 -21.43 4.72
N ALA A 49 10.69 -20.12 4.92
CA ALA A 49 11.31 -19.47 6.07
C ALA A 49 10.48 -19.60 7.36
N LEU A 50 9.23 -20.08 7.32
CA LEU A 50 8.38 -20.20 8.52
C LEU A 50 9.01 -21.05 9.63
N SER A 51 9.80 -22.06 9.26
CA SER A 51 10.53 -22.93 10.19
C SER A 51 11.78 -22.28 10.79
N SER A 52 12.19 -21.11 10.30
CA SER A 52 13.33 -20.37 10.85
C SER A 52 12.94 -19.61 12.12
N ARG A 53 13.95 -19.25 12.93
CA ARG A 53 13.77 -18.43 14.15
C ARG A 53 12.98 -17.13 13.92
N TYR A 54 13.04 -16.57 12.70
CA TYR A 54 12.34 -15.32 12.34
C TYR A 54 11.21 -15.54 11.32
N GLY A 55 10.80 -16.78 11.07
CA GLY A 55 9.84 -17.13 10.03
C GLY A 55 8.48 -16.46 10.19
N LEU A 56 7.98 -16.38 11.42
CA LEU A 56 6.74 -15.67 11.72
C LEU A 56 6.83 -14.17 11.41
N LEU A 57 7.97 -13.53 11.68
CA LEU A 57 8.17 -12.10 11.42
C LEU A 57 8.09 -11.81 9.92
N LEU A 58 8.72 -12.67 9.10
CA LEU A 58 8.67 -12.59 7.63
C LEU A 58 7.27 -12.87 7.06
N ALA A 59 6.41 -13.57 7.79
CA ALA A 59 5.04 -13.85 7.37
C ALA A 59 4.06 -12.70 7.67
N VAL A 60 4.39 -11.79 8.59
CA VAL A 60 3.49 -10.69 9.01
C VAL A 60 3.06 -9.80 7.84
N PRO A 61 3.95 -9.33 6.93
CA PRO A 61 3.53 -8.52 5.79
C PRO A 61 2.51 -9.23 4.89
N TRP A 62 2.67 -10.54 4.68
CA TRP A 62 1.71 -11.36 3.91
C TRP A 62 0.35 -11.45 4.59
N ILE A 63 0.32 -11.62 5.92
CA ILE A 63 -0.93 -11.63 6.69
C ILE A 63 -1.63 -10.27 6.55
N ILE A 64 -0.89 -9.17 6.68
CA ILE A 64 -1.43 -7.81 6.51
C ILE A 64 -1.94 -7.59 5.09
N LEU A 65 -1.24 -8.08 4.07
CA LEU A 65 -1.64 -8.00 2.67
C LEU A 65 -2.97 -8.71 2.43
N ILE A 66 -3.12 -9.95 2.92
CA ILE A 66 -4.35 -10.73 2.78
C ILE A 66 -5.50 -10.02 3.51
N TRP A 67 -5.29 -9.70 4.79
CA TRP A 67 -6.28 -9.00 5.61
C TRP A 67 -6.69 -7.66 5.00
N GLY A 68 -5.72 -6.86 4.56
CA GLY A 68 -5.91 -5.55 4.00
C GLY A 68 -6.64 -5.57 2.67
N THR A 69 -6.38 -6.58 1.83
CA THR A 69 -7.10 -6.81 0.58
C THR A 69 -8.57 -7.16 0.87
N ILE A 70 -8.82 -8.08 1.80
CA ILE A 70 -10.18 -8.45 2.23
C ILE A 70 -10.92 -7.24 2.83
N ALA A 71 -10.24 -6.46 3.68
CA ALA A 71 -10.83 -5.28 4.31
C ALA A 71 -11.19 -4.20 3.27
N SER A 72 -10.33 -4.00 2.26
CA SER A 72 -10.57 -3.08 1.16
C SER A 72 -11.72 -3.56 0.27
N TYR A 73 -11.78 -4.86 -0.06
CA TYR A 73 -12.90 -5.43 -0.80
C TYR A 73 -14.23 -5.26 -0.06
N ARG A 74 -14.25 -5.53 1.25
CA ARG A 74 -15.44 -5.30 2.09
C ARG A 74 -15.85 -3.83 2.12
N ALA A 75 -14.90 -2.90 2.09
CA ALA A 75 -15.20 -1.46 2.00
C ALA A 75 -15.83 -1.11 0.64
N ASN A 76 -15.28 -1.62 -0.48
CA ASN A 76 -15.86 -1.43 -1.81
C ASN A 76 -17.28 -2.01 -1.90
N ARG A 77 -17.48 -3.22 -1.36
CA ARG A 77 -18.77 -3.92 -1.35
C ARG A 77 -19.85 -3.18 -0.55
N ARG A 78 -19.48 -2.38 0.44
CA ARG A 78 -20.41 -1.54 1.23
C ARG A 78 -20.77 -0.23 0.54
N GLY A 79 -20.03 0.16 -0.50
CA GLY A 79 -20.37 1.26 -1.38
C GLY A 79 -21.20 0.76 -2.55
N ASP A 80 -20.79 1.11 -3.76
CA ASP A 80 -21.43 0.68 -5.01
C ASP A 80 -21.11 -0.76 -5.45
N ASN A 81 -20.14 -1.43 -4.82
CA ASN A 81 -19.65 -2.76 -5.19
C ASN A 81 -19.19 -2.91 -6.66
N GLN A 82 -18.71 -1.84 -7.29
CA GLN A 82 -18.21 -1.85 -8.66
C GLN A 82 -16.71 -1.55 -8.72
N ASN A 83 -16.08 -1.84 -9.86
CA ASN A 83 -14.72 -1.42 -10.24
C ASN A 83 -13.64 -1.64 -9.15
N PHE A 84 -13.75 -2.72 -8.37
CA PHE A 84 -12.85 -2.98 -7.24
C PHE A 84 -11.39 -3.04 -7.67
N ILE A 85 -11.08 -3.80 -8.72
CA ILE A 85 -9.71 -4.01 -9.20
C ILE A 85 -9.08 -2.68 -9.63
N GLU A 86 -9.81 -1.87 -10.38
CA GLU A 86 -9.35 -0.55 -10.82
C GLU A 86 -9.03 0.35 -9.62
N ARG A 87 -9.96 0.47 -8.68
CA ARG A 87 -9.77 1.28 -7.47
C ARG A 87 -8.64 0.76 -6.61
N PHE A 88 -8.53 -0.55 -6.48
CA PHE A 88 -7.49 -1.20 -5.71
C PHE A 88 -6.12 -0.90 -6.29
N ILE A 89 -5.94 -1.06 -7.60
CA ILE A 89 -4.68 -0.75 -8.31
C ILE A 89 -4.35 0.74 -8.21
N GLY A 90 -5.28 1.62 -8.58
CA GLY A 90 -5.03 3.07 -8.62
C GLY A 90 -4.69 3.66 -7.24
N LEU A 91 -5.42 3.24 -6.20
CA LEU A 91 -5.18 3.71 -4.83
C LEU A 91 -3.92 3.09 -4.23
N THR A 92 -3.67 1.80 -4.44
CA THR A 92 -2.46 1.14 -3.95
C THR A 92 -1.24 1.76 -4.60
N ALA A 93 -1.25 1.99 -5.92
CA ALA A 93 -0.16 2.65 -6.63
C ALA A 93 0.15 4.04 -6.04
N SER A 94 -0.88 4.88 -5.86
CA SER A 94 -0.72 6.23 -5.29
C SER A 94 -0.19 6.22 -3.85
N LEU A 95 -0.62 5.26 -3.03
CA LEU A 95 -0.12 5.10 -1.66
C LEU A 95 1.31 4.55 -1.63
N SER A 96 1.59 3.51 -2.41
CA SER A 96 2.87 2.83 -2.44
C SER A 96 4.00 3.75 -2.87
N VAL A 97 3.82 4.59 -3.89
CA VAL A 97 4.85 5.58 -4.28
C VAL A 97 5.29 6.44 -3.10
N ARG A 98 4.33 6.92 -2.29
CA ARG A 98 4.62 7.77 -1.14
C ARG A 98 5.28 6.99 -0.01
N ALA A 99 4.75 5.80 0.26
CA ALA A 99 5.27 4.92 1.28
C ALA A 99 6.73 4.51 0.98
N TYR A 100 7.03 4.14 -0.26
CA TYR A 100 8.38 3.80 -0.70
C TYR A 100 9.33 4.99 -0.76
N LEU A 101 8.85 6.20 -1.08
CA LEU A 101 9.68 7.41 -0.95
C LEU A 101 10.08 7.67 0.51
N VAL A 102 9.14 7.53 1.45
CA VAL A 102 9.44 7.64 2.89
C VAL A 102 10.39 6.53 3.34
N TYR A 103 10.16 5.29 2.90
CA TYR A 103 11.05 4.16 3.13
C TYR A 103 12.48 4.46 2.66
N ALA A 104 12.64 4.95 1.42
CA ALA A 104 13.93 5.27 0.84
C ALA A 104 14.66 6.34 1.65
N ILE A 105 13.96 7.42 2.05
CA ILE A 105 14.55 8.52 2.81
C ILE A 105 14.97 8.07 4.22
N LEU A 106 14.19 7.22 4.89
CA LEU A 106 14.45 6.82 6.28
C LEU A 106 15.45 5.67 6.39
N LEU A 107 15.31 4.63 5.57
CA LEU A 107 16.07 3.38 5.75
C LEU A 107 17.36 3.30 4.95
N ILE A 108 17.46 3.97 3.78
CA ILE A 108 18.73 3.96 3.03
C ILE A 108 19.88 4.52 3.90
N PRO A 109 19.73 5.66 4.61
CA PRO A 109 20.79 6.15 5.48
C PRO A 109 21.13 5.18 6.61
N ILE A 110 20.13 4.53 7.23
CA ILE A 110 20.34 3.56 8.31
C ILE A 110 21.12 2.35 7.80
N HIS A 111 20.79 1.84 6.61
CA HIS A 111 21.52 0.72 6.00
C HIS A 111 22.94 1.11 5.58
N VAL A 112 23.14 2.30 5.03
CA VAL A 112 24.48 2.80 4.68
C VAL A 112 25.32 2.99 5.94
N LEU A 113 24.81 3.69 6.96
CA LEU A 113 25.51 3.93 8.23
C LEU A 113 25.83 2.62 8.96
N SER A 114 24.88 1.68 9.01
CA SER A 114 25.13 0.38 9.67
C SER A 114 26.20 -0.44 8.95
N ARG A 115 26.28 -0.40 7.62
CA ARG A 115 27.39 -1.04 6.87
C ARG A 115 28.73 -0.37 7.09
N LEU A 116 28.76 0.95 7.30
CA LEU A 116 29.99 1.70 7.58
C LEU A 116 30.50 1.45 9.00
N ILE A 117 29.60 1.28 9.98
CA ILE A 117 29.95 1.17 11.41
C ILE A 117 30.21 -0.28 11.82
N PHE A 118 29.50 -1.24 11.24
CA PHE A 118 29.55 -2.63 11.66
C PHE A 118 30.05 -3.53 10.52
N SER A 119 31.15 -4.26 10.74
CA SER A 119 31.80 -5.13 9.75
C SER A 119 31.13 -6.51 9.54
N SER A 120 30.12 -6.85 10.36
CA SER A 120 29.47 -8.16 10.32
C SER A 120 28.37 -8.22 9.24
N GLN A 121 28.37 -9.30 8.45
CA GLN A 121 27.36 -9.58 7.41
C GLN A 121 25.96 -9.87 7.99
N PHE A 122 25.82 -10.12 9.29
CA PHE A 122 24.56 -10.45 9.95
C PHE A 122 24.38 -9.65 11.24
N ASN A 123 24.12 -8.34 11.09
CA ASN A 123 23.60 -7.58 12.21
C ASN A 123 22.09 -7.81 12.33
N VAL A 124 21.69 -8.44 13.43
CA VAL A 124 20.28 -8.67 13.78
C VAL A 124 19.53 -7.34 13.89
N PHE A 125 20.20 -6.26 14.30
CA PHE A 125 19.57 -4.96 14.48
C PHE A 125 19.05 -4.34 13.16
N PRO A 126 19.86 -4.10 12.11
CA PRO A 126 19.36 -3.65 10.80
C PRO A 126 18.31 -4.57 10.19
N PHE A 127 18.40 -5.88 10.40
CA PHE A 127 17.37 -6.82 9.96
C PHE A 127 16.03 -6.55 10.66
N LEU A 128 16.01 -6.52 12.00
CA LEU A 128 14.79 -6.27 12.77
C LEU A 128 14.22 -4.88 12.48
N THR A 129 15.06 -3.85 12.38
CA THR A 129 14.62 -2.50 12.02
C THR A 129 13.98 -2.48 10.64
N ASN A 130 14.60 -3.10 9.63
CA ASN A 130 14.01 -3.18 8.29
C ASN A 130 12.65 -3.88 8.33
N GLN A 131 12.54 -5.04 9.02
CA GLN A 131 11.28 -5.77 9.14
C GLN A 131 10.19 -4.95 9.83
N LEU A 132 10.51 -4.22 10.90
CA LEU A 132 9.54 -3.34 11.57
C LEU A 132 9.05 -2.23 10.64
N VAL A 133 9.93 -1.63 9.83
CA VAL A 133 9.52 -0.61 8.87
C VAL A 133 8.66 -1.21 7.76
N VAL A 134 9.03 -2.37 7.20
CA VAL A 134 8.22 -3.06 6.18
C VAL A 134 6.83 -3.37 6.71
N ILE A 135 6.72 -3.94 7.91
CA ILE A 135 5.45 -4.24 8.57
C ILE A 135 4.64 -2.95 8.78
N GLY A 136 5.26 -1.91 9.34
CA GLY A 136 4.61 -0.63 9.59
C GLY A 136 4.12 0.06 8.31
N MET A 137 4.94 0.02 7.25
CA MET A 137 4.60 0.56 5.94
C MET A 137 3.45 -0.21 5.29
N THR A 138 3.51 -1.54 5.31
CA THR A 138 2.45 -2.41 4.76
C THR A 138 1.14 -2.18 5.50
N LEU A 139 1.18 -2.11 6.83
CA LEU A 139 0.00 -1.80 7.65
C LEU A 139 -0.55 -0.40 7.32
N TYR A 140 0.31 0.60 7.23
CA TYR A 140 -0.07 1.96 6.84
C TYR A 140 -0.79 1.99 5.49
N ILE A 141 -0.21 1.34 4.46
CA ILE A 141 -0.80 1.28 3.11
C ILE A 141 -2.19 0.67 3.19
N TYR A 142 -2.35 -0.51 3.79
CA TYR A 142 -3.65 -1.21 3.78
C TYR A 142 -4.71 -0.56 4.67
N VAL A 143 -4.33 0.03 5.81
CA VAL A 143 -5.25 0.81 6.64
C VAL A 143 -5.76 2.05 5.89
N ARG A 144 -4.86 2.77 5.21
CA ARG A 144 -5.22 3.95 4.43
C ARG A 144 -5.99 3.58 3.16
N LEU A 145 -5.63 2.48 2.51
CA LEU A 145 -6.32 1.96 1.32
C LEU A 145 -7.79 1.66 1.63
N LYS A 146 -8.07 0.99 2.74
CA LYS A 146 -9.44 0.77 3.23
C LYS A 146 -10.22 2.07 3.32
N SER A 147 -9.65 3.10 3.97
CA SER A 147 -10.30 4.41 4.12
C SER A 147 -10.53 5.13 2.79
N LEU A 148 -9.59 5.03 1.84
CA LEU A 148 -9.74 5.63 0.52
C LEU A 148 -10.74 4.86 -0.35
N MET A 149 -10.84 3.54 -0.17
CA MET A 149 -11.81 2.71 -0.88
C MET A 149 -13.25 3.07 -0.50
N VAL A 150 -13.51 3.40 0.78
CA VAL A 150 -14.81 3.95 1.24
C VAL A 150 -15.19 5.21 0.45
N ILE A 151 -14.21 6.10 0.21
CA ILE A 151 -14.42 7.32 -0.58
C ILE A 151 -14.66 6.97 -2.04
N ALA A 152 -13.80 6.14 -2.64
CA ALA A 152 -13.86 5.78 -4.04
C ALA A 152 -15.14 5.03 -4.42
N ALA A 153 -15.68 4.23 -3.49
CA ALA A 153 -16.91 3.46 -3.68
C ALA A 153 -18.19 4.21 -3.30
N GLY A 154 -18.10 5.47 -2.87
CA GLY A 154 -19.26 6.29 -2.54
C GLY A 154 -20.10 5.75 -1.38
N SER A 155 -19.55 4.93 -0.48
CA SER A 155 -20.32 4.39 0.64
C SER A 155 -20.72 5.54 1.58
N ARG A 156 -22.04 5.76 1.69
CA ARG A 156 -22.73 6.90 2.32
C ARG A 156 -22.03 7.51 3.54
N GLY A 157 -21.76 8.80 3.41
CA GLY A 157 -21.46 9.71 4.52
C GLY A 157 -21.45 11.19 4.15
N GLN A 158 -21.96 11.62 2.98
CA GLN A 158 -22.01 13.04 2.61
C GLN A 158 -22.93 13.44 1.45
N GLU A 159 -23.95 12.65 1.10
CA GLU A 159 -24.99 13.07 0.13
C GLU A 159 -26.35 12.89 0.80
N GLY A 160 -26.80 13.94 1.47
CA GLY A 160 -28.00 13.93 2.30
C GLY A 160 -28.18 15.20 3.12
N ALA A 161 -27.96 16.36 2.51
CA ALA A 161 -28.62 17.58 2.94
C ALA A 161 -29.34 18.13 1.69
N PRO A 162 -30.66 17.91 1.55
CA PRO A 162 -31.41 18.55 0.49
C PRO A 162 -31.38 20.06 0.70
N ASN A 163 -31.20 20.78 -0.39
CA ASN A 163 -31.56 22.19 -0.48
C ASN A 163 -33.01 22.34 0.03
N SER A 164 -33.17 22.94 1.20
CA SER A 164 -34.44 23.57 1.56
C SER A 164 -34.29 25.05 1.28
N GLU A 165 -34.86 25.43 0.14
CA GLU A 165 -35.34 26.78 -0.13
C GLU A 165 -36.02 27.35 1.12
N THR A 166 -35.61 28.54 1.54
CA THR A 166 -36.50 29.63 1.99
C THR A 166 -35.73 30.94 1.89
#